data_AF-A0A3D1YJH5-F1
#
_entry.id   AF-A0A3D1YJH5-F1
#
_cell.length_a   1.000
_cell.length_b   1.000
_cell.length_c   1.000
_cell.angle_alpha   90.00
_cell.angle_beta   90.00
_cell.angle_gamma   90.00
#
_symmetry.space_group_name_H-M   'P 1'
#
loop_
_entity.id
_entity.type
_entity.pdbx_description
1 polymer ?
#
loop_
_entity_poly.entity_id
_entity_poly.type
_entity_poly.pdbx_seq_one_letter_code
_entity_poly.pdbx_strand_id
1 'polypeptide(L)' 'ARATDIARKLASGPTVAFSYMKENLARALTSADVHDCLDLEASHHIHCGGTADHKNAVEAFIEKRAPVFEGK' A
#
# COMPACT_ATOMS: atom_id res chain seq x y z
N ALA A 1 3.37 23.34 -8.59
CA ALA A 1 3.21 23.22 -7.13
C ALA A 1 2.45 21.94 -6.77
N ARG A 2 1.12 21.89 -6.94
CA ARG A 2 0.28 20.76 -6.50
C ARG A 2 0.71 19.35 -6.94
N ALA A 3 1.10 19.16 -8.21
CA ALA A 3 1.55 17.86 -8.70
C ALA A 3 2.81 17.36 -7.96
N THR A 4 3.76 18.26 -7.71
CA THR A 4 5.00 17.95 -6.99
C THR A 4 4.72 17.61 -5.53
N ASP A 5 3.74 18.26 -4.90
CA ASP A 5 3.39 17.99 -3.50
C ASP A 5 2.71 16.63 -3.34
N ILE A 6 1.84 16.27 -4.28
CA ILE A 6 1.25 14.92 -4.35
C ILE A 6 2.35 13.88 -4.58
N ALA A 7 3.26 14.12 -5.52
CA ALA A 7 4.36 13.21 -5.80
C ALA A 7 5.25 12.98 -4.58
N ARG A 8 5.59 14.05 -3.84
CA ARG A 8 6.36 13.95 -2.59
C ARG A 8 5.62 13.13 -1.53
N LYS A 9 4.32 13.34 -1.36
CA LYS A 9 3.50 12.58 -0.39
C LYS A 9 3.45 11.08 -0.73
N LEU A 10 3.33 10.75 -2.01
CA LEU A 10 3.35 9.36 -2.47
C LEU A 10 4.73 8.72 -2.31
N ALA A 11 5.80 9.47 -2.61
CA ALA A 11 7.17 9.00 -2.47
C ALA A 11 7.58 8.76 -1.01
N SER A 12 6.99 9.50 -0.05
CA SER A 12 7.23 9.32 1.38
C SER A 12 6.30 8.29 2.05
N GLY A 13 5.42 7.63 1.28
CA GLY A 13 4.50 6.62 1.81
C GLY A 13 4.99 5.19 1.57
N PRO A 14 4.19 4.18 1.95
CA PRO A 14 4.52 2.77 1.75
C PRO A 14 4.38 2.39 0.28
N THR A 15 5.45 2.53 -0.50
CA THR A 15 5.44 2.38 -1.96
C THR A 15 5.04 0.97 -2.42
N VAL A 16 5.40 -0.07 -1.66
CA VAL A 16 4.97 -1.46 -1.90
C VAL A 16 3.44 -1.57 -1.82
N ALA A 17 2.83 -1.05 -0.77
CA ALA A 17 1.39 -1.06 -0.60
C ALA A 17 0.68 -0.25 -1.70
N PHE A 18 1.22 0.92 -2.06
CA PHE A 18 0.68 1.72 -3.17
C PHE A 18 0.73 0.99 -4.52
N SER A 19 1.78 0.21 -4.78
CA SER A 19 1.88 -0.60 -5.99
C SER A 19 0.75 -1.62 -6.05
N TYR A 20 0.53 -2.37 -4.97
CA TYR A 20 -0.54 -3.37 -4.92
C TYR A 20 -1.94 -2.76 -4.98
N MET A 21 -2.18 -1.62 -4.31
CA MET A 21 -3.45 -0.90 -4.42
C MET A 21 -3.75 -0.49 -5.88
N LYS A 22 -2.72 -0.05 -6.61
CA LYS A 22 -2.87 0.33 -8.03
C LYS A 22 -3.18 -0.89 -8.89
N GLU A 23 -2.54 -2.03 -8.61
CA GLU A 23 -2.80 -3.29 -9.31
C GLU A 23 -4.23 -3.81 -9.06
N ASN A 24 -4.70 -3.80 -7.82
CA ASN A 24 -6.08 -4.17 -7.48
C ASN A 24 -7.09 -3.35 -8.29
N LEU A 25 -6.90 -2.03 -8.34
CA LEU A 25 -7.79 -1.15 -9.11
C LEU A 25 -7.71 -1.44 -10.62
N ALA A 26 -6.51 -1.65 -11.17
CA ALA A 26 -6.35 -1.99 -12.58
C ALA A 26 -7.04 -3.33 -12.93
N ARG A 27 -6.95 -4.32 -12.04
CA ARG A 27 -7.59 -5.64 -12.22
C ARG A 27 -9.11 -5.55 -12.14
N ALA A 28 -9.64 -4.80 -11.18
CA ALA A 28 -11.08 -4.55 -11.06
C ALA A 28 -11.66 -3.84 -12.30
N LEU A 29 -10.91 -2.90 -12.90
CA LEU A 29 -11.34 -2.17 -14.09
C LEU A 29 -11.26 -2.98 -15.39
N THR A 30 -10.44 -4.03 -15.44
CA THR A 30 -10.19 -4.83 -16.65
C THR A 30 -11.03 -6.10 -16.74
N SER A 31 -12.16 -6.12 -16.02
CA SER A 31 -13.20 -7.17 -16.08
C SER A 31 -12.88 -8.48 -15.37
N ALA A 32 -12.06 -8.45 -14.32
CA ALA A 32 -11.93 -9.61 -13.43
C ALA A 32 -13.23 -9.83 -12.65
N ASP A 33 -13.57 -11.10 -12.39
CA ASP A 33 -14.67 -11.42 -11.48
C ASP A 33 -14.36 -10.91 -10.07
N VAL A 34 -15.41 -10.61 -9.29
CA VAL A 34 -15.26 -10.08 -7.94
C VAL A 34 -14.50 -11.08 -7.05
N HIS A 35 -14.72 -12.39 -7.21
CA HIS A 35 -14.01 -13.40 -6.43
C HIS A 35 -12.52 -13.42 -6.76
N ASP A 36 -12.16 -13.36 -8.04
CA ASP A 36 -10.75 -13.29 -8.46
C ASP A 36 -10.05 -12.04 -7.90
N CYS A 37 -10.75 -10.91 -7.86
CA CYS A 37 -10.20 -9.68 -7.27
C CYS A 37 -9.94 -9.83 -5.78
N LEU A 38 -10.88 -10.43 -5.04
CA LEU A 38 -10.75 -10.63 -3.60
C LEU A 38 -9.62 -11.61 -3.25
N ASP A 39 -9.45 -12.69 -4.03
CA ASP A 39 -8.35 -13.65 -3.83
C ASP A 39 -6.97 -13.00 -4.07
N LEU A 40 -6.87 -12.14 -5.09
CA LEU A 40 -5.67 -11.35 -5.35
C LEU A 40 -5.41 -10.33 -4.22
N GLU A 41 -6.45 -9.62 -3.77
CA GLU A 41 -6.35 -8.67 -2.66
C GLU A 41 -5.87 -9.33 -1.37
N ALA A 42 -6.36 -10.52 -1.05
CA ALA A 42 -5.92 -11.29 0.11
C ALA A 42 -4.42 -11.61 0.03
N SER A 43 -3.94 -12.00 -1.15
CA SER A 43 -2.51 -12.25 -1.38
C SER A 43 -1.69 -10.98 -1.17
N HIS A 44 -2.12 -9.84 -1.72
CA HIS A 44 -1.44 -8.56 -1.52
C HIS A 44 -1.41 -8.11 -0.05
N HIS A 45 -2.49 -8.34 0.70
CA HIS A 45 -2.52 -8.05 2.13
C HIS A 45 -1.50 -8.86 2.93
N ILE A 46 -1.35 -10.15 2.63
CA ILE A 46 -0.34 -11.01 3.28
C ILE A 46 1.08 -10.49 3.00
N HIS A 47 1.38 -10.17 1.73
CA HIS A 47 2.68 -9.63 1.35
C HIS A 47 2.95 -8.29 2.04
N CYS A 48 1.99 -7.37 2.04
CA CYS A 48 2.10 -6.08 2.73
C CYS A 48 2.35 -6.27 4.22
N GLY A 49 1.63 -7.20 4.87
CA GLY A 49 1.81 -7.51 6.29
C GLY A 49 3.23 -7.94 6.67
N GLY A 50 3.98 -8.53 5.73
CA GLY A 50 5.36 -8.96 5.92
C GLY A 50 6.41 -7.85 5.82
N THR A 51 6.06 -6.70 5.23
CA THR A 51 7.00 -5.60 4.93
C THR A 51 7.53 -4.90 6.19
N ALA A 52 8.70 -4.28 6.09
CA ALA A 52 9.22 -3.45 7.17
C ALA A 52 8.31 -2.23 7.40
N ASP A 53 7.79 -1.66 6.31
CA ASP A 53 6.83 -0.55 6.34
C ASP A 53 5.57 -0.87 7.16
N HIS A 54 5.00 -2.06 7.01
CA HIS A 54 3.83 -2.46 7.80
C HIS A 54 4.16 -2.60 9.28
N LYS A 55 5.27 -3.26 9.61
CA LYS A 55 5.72 -3.43 11.02
C LYS A 55 5.98 -2.07 11.68
N ASN A 56 6.70 -1.19 10.98
CA ASN A 56 6.99 0.16 11.43
C ASN A 56 5.71 0.99 11.60
N ALA A 57 4.74 0.84 10.70
CA ALA A 57 3.46 1.53 10.80
C ALA A 57 2.64 1.08 12.00
N VAL A 58 2.59 -0.23 12.27
CA VAL A 58 1.91 -0.79 13.44
C VAL A 58 2.57 -0.32 14.74
N GLU A 59 3.90 -0.39 14.82
CA GLU A 59 4.65 0.10 15.98
C GLU A 59 4.44 1.61 16.20
N ALA A 60 4.58 2.42 15.15
CA ALA A 60 4.35 3.85 15.20
C ALA A 60 2.93 4.19 15.66
N PHE A 61 1.93 3.42 15.21
CA PHE A 61 0.54 3.58 15.62
C PHE A 61 0.36 3.31 17.13
N ILE A 62 0.95 2.22 17.64
CA ILE A 62 0.93 1.87 19.07
C ILE A 62 1.61 2.96 19.90
N GLU A 63 2.76 3.46 19.43
CA GLU A 63 3.56 4.50 20.09
C GLU A 63 3.02 5.93 19.88
N LYS A 64 1.94 6.09 19.09
CA LYS A 64 1.34 7.39 18.73
C LYS A 64 2.32 8.38 18.09
N ARG A 65 3.26 7.87 17.29
CA ARG A 65 4.19 8.69 16.49
C ARG A 65 3.87 8.56 15.00
N ALA A 66 4.46 9.46 14.21
CA ALA A 66 4.37 9.35 12.75
C ALA A 66 5.20 8.15 12.26
N PRO A 67 4.66 7.30 11.36
CA PRO A 67 5.43 6.24 10.74
C PRO A 67 6.41 6.80 9.71
N VAL A 68 7.55 6.13 9.55
CA VAL A 68 8.52 6.39 8.49
C VAL A 68 8.51 5.18 7.57
N PHE A 69 8.32 5.43 6.28
CA PHE A 69 8.26 4.41 5.25
C PHE A 69 9.55 4.42 4.42
N GLU A 70 10.09 3.24 4.16
CA GLU A 70 11.30 3.01 3.36
C GLU A 70 11.01 2.26 2.06
N GLY A 71 9.76 1.81 1.85
CA GLY A 71 9.33 1.16 0.62
C GLY A 71 9.75 -0.31 0.52
N LYS A 72 9.84 -1.01 1.65
CA LYS A 72 10.26 -2.42 1.74
C LYS A 72 9.59 -3.14 2.90
#